data_AF-A0A7W5FJ43-F1
#
_entry.id   AF-A0A7W5FJ43-F1
#
_cell.length_a   1.000
_cell.length_b   1.000
_cell.length_c   1.000
_cell.angle_alpha   90.00
_cell.angle_beta   90.00
_cell.angle_gamma   90.00
#
_symmetry.space_group_name_H-M   'P 1'
#
loop_
_entity.id
_entity.type
_entity.pdbx_description
1 polymer ?
#
loop_
_entity_poly.entity_id
_entity_poly.type
_entity_poly.pdbx_seq_one_letter_code
_entity_poly.pdbx_strand_id
1 'polypeptide(L)'
;MAITADPPHVWHQEVLAADHAPGAGGIINDYFLIRTTHFQPRGEMTDDQLAAQENLAGFRWWYLAEIAAYTGSELFSPRDLTTPLTALLAAGTPDQPVRLGL
;
A
#
# COMPACT_ATOMS: atom_id res chain seq x y z
N MET A 1 10.68 13.07 10.70
CA MET A 1 10.22 13.92 9.58
C MET A 1 8.73 14.14 9.78
N ALA A 2 8.24 15.37 9.76
CA ALA A 2 6.81 15.67 9.91
C ALA A 2 6.17 15.82 8.52
N ILE A 3 5.00 15.21 8.32
CA ILE A 3 4.18 15.44 7.12
C ILE A 3 3.48 16.78 7.32
N THR A 4 3.88 17.81 6.56
CA THR A 4 3.44 19.19 6.78
C THR A 4 2.20 19.58 5.96
N ALA A 5 1.78 18.73 5.02
CA ALA A 5 0.61 18.93 4.18
C ALA A 5 -0.14 17.60 4.04
N ASP A 6 -1.46 17.66 3.86
CA ASP A 6 -2.26 16.46 3.64
C ASP A 6 -1.71 15.70 2.42
N PRO A 7 -1.32 14.42 2.59
CA PRO A 7 -0.74 13.67 1.50
C PRO A 7 -1.80 13.46 0.41
N PRO A 8 -1.45 13.57 -0.88
CA PRO A 8 -2.42 13.35 -1.95
C PRO A 8 -3.02 11.95 -1.90
N HIS A 9 -4.35 11.87 -1.93
CA HIS A 9 -5.10 10.62 -2.09
C HIS A 9 -5.02 10.18 -3.55
N VAL A 10 -4.29 9.10 -3.82
CA VAL A 10 -3.98 8.68 -5.20
C VAL A 10 -4.88 7.57 -5.70
N TRP A 11 -5.24 6.61 -4.85
CA TRP A 11 -6.07 5.47 -5.24
C TRP A 11 -7.09 5.13 -4.17
N HIS A 12 -8.23 4.62 -4.61
CA HIS A 12 -9.31 4.18 -3.73
C HIS A 12 -9.82 2.81 -4.19
N GLN A 13 -9.97 1.88 -3.26
CA GLN A 13 -10.43 0.52 -3.55
C GLN A 13 -11.53 0.10 -2.57
N GLU A 14 -12.67 -0.32 -3.11
CA GLU A 14 -13.77 -0.92 -2.33
C GLU A 14 -13.82 -2.42 -2.65
N VAL A 15 -13.61 -3.24 -1.63
CA VAL A 15 -13.68 -4.70 -1.71
C VAL A 15 -14.94 -5.14 -0.99
N LEU A 16 -15.96 -5.53 -1.76
CA LEU A 16 -17.16 -6.12 -1.20
C LEU A 16 -16.85 -7.54 -0.73
N ALA A 17 -17.12 -7.83 0.54
CA ALA A 17 -16.96 -9.17 1.06
C ALA A 17 -18.15 -10.04 0.64
N ALA A 18 -17.99 -10.89 -0.37
CA ALA A 18 -18.96 -11.96 -0.63
C ALA A 18 -18.95 -13.02 0.49
N ASP A 19 -17.86 -13.10 1.27
CA ASP A 19 -17.54 -14.25 2.12
C ASP A 19 -17.41 -13.91 3.63
N HIS A 20 -17.69 -12.67 4.05
CA HIS A 20 -17.68 -12.31 5.47
C HIS A 20 -19.06 -12.46 6.11
N ALA A 21 -19.09 -12.57 7.44
CA ALA A 21 -20.32 -12.72 8.23
C ALA A 21 -21.42 -11.74 7.77
N PRO A 22 -22.70 -12.17 7.74
CA PRO A 22 -23.81 -11.31 7.34
C PRO A 22 -23.77 -9.97 8.08
N GLY A 23 -23.66 -8.86 7.34
CA GLY A 23 -23.59 -7.50 7.89
C GLY A 23 -22.21 -6.82 7.84
N ALA A 24 -21.15 -7.52 7.40
CA ALA A 24 -19.86 -6.89 7.14
C ALA A 24 -19.86 -6.16 5.78
N GLY A 25 -19.77 -4.83 5.79
CA GLY A 25 -19.88 -3.96 4.60
C GLY A 25 -18.69 -3.96 3.62
N GLY A 26 -17.77 -4.91 3.73
CA GLY A 26 -16.54 -4.96 2.92
C GLY A 26 -15.37 -4.17 3.53
N ILE A 27 -14.33 -3.96 2.71
CA ILE A 27 -13.10 -3.22 3.07
C ILE A 27 -12.95 -2.03 2.12
N ILE A 28 -12.71 -0.84 2.69
CA ILE A 28 -12.29 0.34 1.94
C ILE A 28 -10.79 0.54 2.16
N ASN A 29 -10.02 0.70 1.08
CA ASN A 29 -8.60 1.05 1.14
C ASN A 29 -8.40 2.39 0.42
N ASP A 30 -7.96 3.40 1.17
CA ASP A 30 -7.51 4.69 0.65
C ASP A 30 -5.99 4.72 0.63
N TYR A 31 -5.40 5.03 -0.52
CA TYR A 31 -3.96 5.03 -0.74
C TYR A 31 -3.45 6.45 -0.92
N PHE A 32 -2.40 6.82 -0.19
CA PHE A 32 -1.84 8.17 -0.20
C PHE A 32 -0.38 8.17 -0.63
N LEU A 33 0.02 9.20 -1.39
CA LEU A 33 1.42 9.37 -1.80
C LEU A 33 2.18 10.24 -0.79
N ILE A 34 3.18 9.68 -0.14
CA ILE A 34 4.09 10.40 0.76
C ILE A 34 5.47 10.52 0.09
N ARG A 35 5.90 11.74 -0.20
CA ARG A 35 7.26 12.02 -0.67
C ARG A 35 8.19 12.20 0.52
N THR A 36 9.23 11.38 0.59
CA THR A 36 10.21 11.39 1.68
C THR A 36 11.61 11.11 1.16
N THR A 37 12.62 11.62 1.85
CA THR A 37 13.99 11.15 1.67
C THR A 37 14.08 9.70 2.12
N HIS A 38 14.94 8.90 1.48
CA HIS A 38 15.19 7.52 1.89
C HIS A 38 15.67 7.46 3.36
N PHE A 39 15.14 6.51 4.13
CA PHE A 39 15.48 6.28 5.54
C PHE A 39 15.34 4.79 5.89
N GLN A 40 15.89 4.33 6.99
CA GLN A 40 15.56 2.97 7.46
C GLN A 40 14.19 3.00 8.15
N PRO A 41 13.14 2.37 7.58
CA PRO A 41 11.84 2.31 8.24
C PRO A 41 11.97 1.58 9.59
N ARG A 42 11.74 2.31 10.69
CA ARG A 42 11.73 1.75 12.04
C ARG A 42 10.74 2.49 12.94
N GLY A 43 9.80 1.74 13.51
CA GLY A 43 8.91 2.21 14.57
C GLY A 43 9.43 1.84 15.97
N GLU A 44 8.57 2.00 16.97
CA GLU A 44 8.91 1.76 18.38
C GLU A 44 8.94 0.27 18.76
N MET A 45 8.22 -0.57 18.01
CA MET A 45 8.11 -2.01 18.29
C MET A 45 9.41 -2.75 17.93
N THR A 46 9.78 -3.76 18.72
CA THR A 46 10.84 -4.73 18.39
C THR A 46 10.40 -5.66 17.26
N ASP A 47 11.32 -6.41 16.66
CA ASP A 47 10.98 -7.36 15.58
C ASP A 47 10.05 -8.47 16.08
N ASP A 48 10.30 -8.98 17.28
CA ASP A 48 9.44 -9.98 17.92
C ASP A 48 8.03 -9.42 18.18
N GLN A 49 7.91 -8.14 18.55
CA GLN A 49 6.62 -7.49 18.75
C GLN A 49 5.87 -7.30 17.42
N LEU A 50 6.54 -6.86 16.36
CA LEU A 50 5.95 -6.74 15.03
C LEU A 50 5.44 -8.09 14.50
N ALA A 51 6.23 -9.15 14.68
CA ALA A 51 5.84 -10.49 14.25
C ALA A 51 4.65 -11.01 15.06
N ALA A 52 4.69 -10.89 16.39
CA ALA A 52 3.69 -11.49 17.28
C ALA A 52 2.36 -10.71 17.32
N GLN A 53 2.38 -9.39 17.17
CA GLN A 53 1.21 -8.53 17.36
C GLN A 53 0.63 -8.03 16.04
N GLU A 54 1.49 -7.72 15.05
CA GLU A 54 1.08 -7.10 13.79
C GLU A 54 1.19 -8.06 12.59
N ASN A 55 1.71 -9.28 12.79
CA ASN A 55 2.03 -10.24 11.72
C ASN A 55 2.95 -9.63 10.62
N LEU A 56 3.82 -8.70 11.00
CA LEU A 56 4.76 -8.06 10.09
C LEU A 56 6.15 -8.69 10.23
N ALA A 57 6.67 -9.23 9.12
CA ALA A 57 8.00 -9.84 9.09
C ALA A 57 9.15 -8.82 8.99
N GLY A 58 8.87 -7.59 8.54
CA GLY A 58 9.86 -6.54 8.44
C GLY A 58 9.53 -5.49 7.39
N PHE A 59 10.49 -4.60 7.15
CA PHE A 59 10.36 -3.46 6.24
C PHE A 59 11.58 -3.36 5.33
N ARG A 60 11.35 -2.98 4.08
CA ARG A 60 12.41 -2.59 3.14
C ARG A 60 11.87 -1.61 2.11
N TRP A 61 12.77 -0.87 1.47
CA TRP A 61 12.46 -0.14 0.25
C TRP A 61 12.46 -1.08 -0.95
N TRP A 62 11.54 -0.85 -1.87
CA TRP A 62 11.39 -1.62 -3.10
C TRP A 62 11.55 -0.69 -4.30
N TYR A 63 12.34 -1.10 -5.28
CA TYR A 63 12.26 -0.54 -6.62
C TYR A 63 11.04 -1.09 -7.35
N LEU A 64 10.43 -0.27 -8.22
CA LEU A 64 9.33 -0.72 -9.09
C LEU A 64 9.71 -1.97 -9.90
N ALA A 65 10.95 -2.04 -10.39
CA ALA A 65 11.43 -3.19 -11.14
C ALA A 65 11.46 -4.48 -10.30
N GLU A 66 11.74 -4.41 -9.00
CA GLU A 66 11.70 -5.58 -8.11
C GLU A 66 10.27 -6.08 -7.91
N ILE A 67 9.31 -5.15 -7.74
CA ILE A 67 7.88 -5.49 -7.60
C ILE A 67 7.39 -6.13 -8.90
N ALA A 68 7.71 -5.53 -10.05
CA ALA A 68 7.29 -6.02 -11.36
C ALA A 68 7.89 -7.38 -11.73
N ALA A 69 9.12 -7.66 -11.29
CA ALA A 69 9.82 -8.92 -11.57
C ALA A 69 9.52 -10.03 -10.54
N TYR A 70 8.69 -9.77 -9.53
CA TYR A 70 8.41 -10.75 -8.50
C TYR A 70 7.56 -11.90 -9.03
N THR A 71 8.09 -13.13 -8.95
CA THR A 71 7.41 -14.36 -9.40
C THR A 71 7.17 -15.35 -8.25
N GLY A 72 7.22 -14.88 -7.00
CA GLY A 72 6.92 -15.71 -5.84
C GLY A 72 5.42 -15.91 -5.63
N SER A 73 5.07 -16.63 -4.57
CA SER A 73 3.68 -16.98 -4.26
C SER A 73 2.91 -15.87 -3.54
N GLU A 74 3.63 -14.92 -2.94
CA GLU A 74 3.08 -13.87 -2.12
C GLU A 74 2.47 -12.77 -3.00
N LEU A 75 1.57 -11.98 -2.42
CA LEU A 75 0.84 -10.95 -3.14
C LEU A 75 1.23 -9.56 -2.63
N PHE A 76 1.27 -8.60 -3.55
CA PHE A 76 1.26 -7.18 -3.18
C PHE A 76 -0.17 -6.71 -2.93
N SER A 77 -0.30 -5.63 -2.15
CA SER A 77 -1.55 -4.89 -2.02
C SER A 77 -1.30 -3.44 -2.46
N PRO A 78 -2.13 -2.88 -3.37
CA PRO A 78 -3.20 -3.54 -4.13
C PRO A 78 -2.67 -4.69 -5.01
N ARG A 79 -3.55 -5.61 -5.44
CA ARG A 79 -3.15 -6.90 -6.05
C ARG A 79 -2.31 -6.72 -7.30
N ASP A 80 -2.70 -5.80 -8.17
CA ASP A 80 -1.85 -5.31 -9.25
C ASP A 80 -1.25 -3.97 -8.83
N LEU A 81 -0.28 -3.98 -7.90
CA LEU A 81 0.41 -2.75 -7.48
C LEU A 81 1.28 -2.17 -8.60
N THR A 82 1.83 -3.03 -9.46
CA THR A 82 2.78 -2.63 -10.52
C THR A 82 2.15 -1.64 -11.49
N THR A 83 0.95 -1.91 -12.01
CA THR A 83 0.26 -1.04 -12.97
C THR A 83 0.00 0.38 -12.44
N PRO A 84 -0.74 0.59 -11.34
CA PRO A 84 -1.05 1.91 -10.82
C PRO A 84 0.20 2.62 -10.31
N LEU A 85 1.17 1.92 -9.72
CA LEU A 85 2.44 2.54 -9.30
C LEU A 85 3.25 3.03 -10.50
N THR A 86 3.30 2.26 -11.60
CA THR A 86 3.96 2.68 -12.84
C THR A 86 3.30 3.95 -13.40
N ALA A 87 1.96 3.97 -13.47
CA ALA A 87 1.22 5.13 -13.95
C ALA A 87 1.46 6.37 -13.06
N LEU A 88 1.43 6.21 -11.73
CA LEU A 88 1.68 7.29 -10.77
C LEU A 88 3.09 7.86 -10.89
N LEU A 89 4.10 7.00 -11.08
CA LEU A 89 5.49 7.44 -11.23
C LEU A 89 5.74 8.13 -12.59
N ALA A 90 5.05 7.71 -13.65
CA ALA A 90 5.20 8.28 -14.99
C ALA A 90 4.40 9.58 -15.18
N ALA A 91 3.16 9.62 -14.72
CA ALA A 91 2.24 10.74 -14.94
C ALA A 91 2.16 11.72 -13.76
N GLY A 92 2.62 11.32 -12.58
CA GLY A 92 2.48 12.10 -11.36
C GLY A 92 1.14 11.87 -10.65
N THR A 93 0.90 12.66 -9.60
CA THR A 93 -0.30 12.58 -8.77
C THR A 93 -1.57 12.91 -9.57
N PRO A 94 -2.63 12.09 -9.53
CA PRO A 94 -3.88 12.41 -10.21
C PRO A 94 -4.67 13.51 -9.47
N ASP A 95 -5.52 14.26 -10.20
CA ASP A 95 -6.38 15.30 -9.61
C ASP A 95 -7.50 14.74 -8.72
N GLN A 96 -7.85 13.46 -8.92
CA GLN A 96 -8.83 12.71 -8.14
C GLN A 96 -8.34 11.27 -7.94
N PRO A 97 -8.68 10.60 -6.81
CA PRO A 97 -8.27 9.22 -6.57
C PRO A 97 -8.76 8.29 -7.67
N VAL A 98 -7.85 7.47 -8.22
CA VAL A 98 -8.20 6.45 -9.21
C VAL A 98 -8.89 5.29 -8.50
N ARG A 99 -10.04 4.85 -9.00
CA ARG A 99 -10.76 3.69 -8.48
C ARG A 99 -10.05 2.40 -8.93
N LEU A 100 -9.61 1.59 -7.99
CA LEU A 100 -9.00 0.29 -8.26
C LEU A 100 -10.04 -0.83 -8.19
N GLY A 101 -9.86 -1.83 -9.04
CA GLY A 101 -10.60 -3.09 -8.98
C GLY A 101 -9.98 -4.10 -8.01
N LEU A 102 -10.48 -5.33 -8.03
CA LEU A 102 -10.00 -6.48 -7.25
C LEU A 102 -9.05 -7.40 -8.04
#